data_AF-A0A2T2XFY0-F1
#
_entry.id   AF-A0A2T2XFY0-F1
#
_cell.length_a   1.000
_cell.length_b   1.000
_cell.length_c   1.000
_cell.angle_alpha   90.00
_cell.angle_beta   90.00
_cell.angle_gamma   90.00
#
_symmetry.space_group_name_H-M   'P 1'
#
loop_
_entity.id
_entity.type
_entity.pdbx_description
1 polymer ?
#
loop_
_entity_poly.entity_id
_entity_poly.type
_entity_poly.pdbx_seq_one_letter_code
_entity_poly.pdbx_strand_id
1 'polypeptide(L)'
;MFRVFPIEIKVDFANDLVTVNKRTVRKLHPVAVASEVEKELNRLYRERFNPNQFMKALLRAYQALIAESMIKAGPQRKSGSTVPLVQVFELLSLRLGYSLNQFAFDIYRLRSHPDRSYGGYQFIFGSGRDRGSVVITLPGGQKEVLGSLEVIKGGDQDE
;
A
#
# COMPACT_ATOMS: atom_id res chain seq x y z
N MET A 1 11.79 14.94 -13.12
CA MET A 1 11.69 14.04 -11.95
C MET A 1 11.92 12.61 -12.42
N PHE A 2 12.97 11.95 -11.95
CA PHE A 2 13.26 10.54 -12.29
C PHE A 2 12.76 9.65 -11.15
N ARG A 3 12.21 8.47 -11.44
CA ARG A 3 11.63 7.57 -10.41
C ARG A 3 12.04 6.14 -10.67
N VAL A 4 12.44 5.43 -9.61
CA VAL A 4 12.83 4.01 -9.67
C VAL A 4 11.90 3.27 -8.72
N PHE A 5 11.17 2.28 -9.23
CA PHE A 5 10.26 1.47 -8.43
C PHE A 5 10.95 0.85 -7.20
N PRO A 6 10.35 0.86 -5.98
CA PRO A 6 9.17 1.58 -5.52
C PRO A 6 9.52 2.91 -4.81
N ILE A 7 10.71 3.46 -5.06
CA ILE A 7 11.31 4.60 -4.37
C ILE A 7 11.04 5.92 -5.10
N GLU A 8 10.60 6.93 -4.35
CA GLU A 8 10.45 8.28 -4.91
C GLU A 8 11.81 8.99 -4.93
N ILE A 9 12.28 9.39 -6.10
CA ILE A 9 13.47 10.25 -6.23
C ILE A 9 13.01 11.63 -6.72
N LYS A 10 13.31 12.67 -5.96
CA LYS A 10 13.11 14.07 -6.35
C LYS A 10 14.47 14.70 -6.55
N VAL A 11 14.66 15.31 -7.70
CA VAL A 11 15.89 16.05 -8.03
C VAL A 11 15.51 17.50 -8.12
N ASP A 12 16.11 18.32 -7.26
CA ASP A 12 16.01 19.77 -7.28
C ASP A 12 17.33 20.31 -7.86
N PHE A 13 17.28 20.66 -9.14
CA PHE A 13 18.42 21.21 -9.87
C PHE A 13 18.74 22.66 -9.46
N ALA A 14 17.80 23.40 -8.88
CA ALA A 14 18.05 24.77 -8.46
C ALA A 14 18.91 24.83 -7.19
N ASN A 15 18.82 23.80 -6.35
CA ASN A 15 19.52 23.71 -5.06
C ASN A 15 20.56 22.58 -4.99
N ASP A 16 20.81 21.87 -6.09
CA ASP A 16 21.68 20.68 -6.15
C ASP A 16 21.34 19.60 -5.10
N LEU A 17 20.04 19.39 -4.88
CA LEU A 17 19.54 18.43 -3.89
C LEU A 17 18.85 17.24 -4.54
N VAL A 18 19.07 16.07 -3.96
CA VAL A 18 18.30 14.87 -4.29
C VAL A 18 17.61 14.36 -3.05
N THR A 19 16.30 14.19 -3.10
CA THR A 19 15.52 13.54 -2.05
C THR A 19 15.16 12.14 -2.50
N VAL A 20 15.55 11.14 -1.70
CA VAL A 20 15.15 9.74 -1.85
C VAL A 20 14.10 9.46 -0.76
N ASN A 21 12.85 9.20 -1.17
CA ASN A 21 11.65 9.18 -0.34
C ASN A 21 11.49 10.47 0.49
N LYS A 22 11.97 10.47 1.75
CA LYS A 22 11.95 11.63 2.67
C LYS A 22 13.35 12.07 3.10
N ARG A 23 14.41 11.41 2.64
CA ARG A 23 15.80 11.73 2.99
C ARG A 23 16.43 12.58 1.91
N THR A 24 16.93 13.75 2.29
CA THR A 24 17.75 14.58 1.41
C THR A 24 19.18 14.06 1.43
N VAL A 25 19.64 13.56 0.29
CA VAL A 25 21.03 13.26 0.01
C VAL A 25 21.68 14.56 -0.48
N ARG A 26 22.71 15.02 0.24
CA ARG A 26 23.40 16.27 -0.12
C ARG A 26 24.30 16.03 -1.33
N LYS A 27 24.19 16.93 -2.31
CA LYS A 27 24.88 16.97 -3.60
C LYS A 27 24.35 15.93 -4.58
N LEU A 28 24.21 16.32 -5.85
CA LEU A 28 23.84 15.50 -7.01
C LEU A 28 24.85 14.38 -7.33
N HIS A 29 25.50 13.79 -6.32
CA HIS A 29 26.50 12.76 -6.52
C HIS A 29 25.82 11.44 -6.91
N PRO A 30 25.95 10.96 -8.15
CA PRO A 30 25.15 9.84 -8.65
C PRO A 30 25.33 8.57 -7.83
N VAL A 31 26.55 8.29 -7.37
CA VAL A 31 26.86 7.13 -6.52
C VAL A 31 26.17 7.20 -5.16
N ALA A 32 26.04 8.40 -4.56
CA ALA A 32 25.41 8.55 -3.26
C ALA A 32 23.89 8.32 -3.37
N VAL A 33 23.29 8.85 -4.43
CA VAL A 33 21.88 8.62 -4.76
C VAL A 33 21.62 7.13 -5.04
N ALA A 34 22.43 6.50 -5.88
CA ALA A 34 22.31 5.09 -6.21
C ALA A 34 22.44 4.20 -4.96
N SER A 35 23.41 4.48 -4.08
CA SER A 35 23.57 3.75 -2.82
C SER A 35 22.37 3.91 -1.89
N GLU A 36 21.77 5.10 -1.78
CA GLU A 36 20.59 5.29 -0.93
C GLU A 36 19.35 4.59 -1.53
N VAL A 37 19.19 4.62 -2.86
CA VAL A 37 18.15 3.86 -3.56
C VAL A 37 18.32 2.36 -3.32
N GLU A 38 19.53 1.83 -3.49
CA GLU A 38 19.84 0.42 -3.26
C GLU A 38 19.56 0.00 -1.82
N LYS A 39 19.91 0.83 -0.83
CA LYS A 39 19.60 0.56 0.59
C LYS A 39 18.10 0.46 0.83
N GLU A 40 17.31 1.38 0.27
CA GLU A 40 15.85 1.35 0.41
C GLU A 40 15.24 0.15 -0.31
N LEU A 41 15.75 -0.24 -1.49
CA LEU A 41 15.33 -1.46 -2.18
C LEU A 41 15.63 -2.68 -1.33
N ASN A 42 16.88 -2.82 -0.89
CA ASN A 42 17.30 -3.93 -0.06
C ASN A 42 16.47 -4.02 1.22
N ARG A 43 16.08 -2.89 1.82
CA ARG A 43 15.17 -2.87 2.98
C ARG A 43 13.81 -3.48 2.63
N LEU A 44 13.16 -3.01 1.56
CA LEU A 44 11.83 -3.46 1.16
C LEU A 44 11.80 -4.94 0.74
N TYR A 45 12.84 -5.41 0.06
CA TYR A 45 12.96 -6.79 -0.40
C TYR A 45 13.46 -7.76 0.69
N ARG A 46 14.19 -7.27 1.72
CA ARG A 46 14.66 -8.10 2.84
C ARG A 46 13.51 -8.55 3.75
N GLU A 47 12.43 -7.77 3.83
CA GLU A 47 11.26 -8.18 4.60
C GLU A 47 10.54 -9.33 3.91
N ARG A 48 10.49 -10.48 4.61
CA ARG A 48 9.80 -11.69 4.15
C ARG A 48 8.32 -11.39 3.95
N PHE A 49 7.84 -11.57 2.73
CA PHE A 49 6.42 -11.46 2.41
C PHE A 49 5.75 -12.81 2.44
N ASN A 50 4.70 -12.94 3.24
CA ASN A 50 3.81 -14.10 3.19
C ASN A 50 2.42 -13.62 2.74
N PRO A 51 2.01 -13.89 1.49
CA PRO A 51 0.76 -13.38 0.94
C PRO A 51 -0.46 -13.85 1.73
N ASN A 52 -0.48 -15.09 2.22
CA ASN A 52 -1.58 -15.60 3.04
C ASN A 52 -1.70 -14.90 4.39
N GLN A 53 -0.56 -14.65 5.06
CA GLN A 53 -0.59 -13.90 6.32
C GLN A 53 -1.01 -12.44 6.10
N PHE A 54 -0.54 -11.83 5.01
CA PHE A 54 -0.91 -10.47 4.65
C PHE A 54 -2.40 -10.36 4.32
N MET A 55 -2.94 -11.25 3.49
CA MET A 55 -4.38 -11.31 3.20
C MET A 55 -5.23 -11.57 4.44
N LYS A 56 -4.79 -12.47 5.33
CA LYS A 56 -5.45 -12.69 6.62
C LYS A 56 -5.49 -11.43 7.48
N ALA A 57 -4.39 -10.66 7.50
CA ALA A 57 -4.31 -9.40 8.23
C ALA A 57 -5.22 -8.33 7.60
N LEU A 58 -5.21 -8.19 6.27
CA LEU A 58 -6.10 -7.29 5.53
C LEU A 58 -7.57 -7.60 5.81
N LEU A 59 -7.97 -8.88 5.74
CA LEU A 59 -9.35 -9.31 5.99
C LEU A 59 -9.79 -8.94 7.42
N ARG A 60 -8.94 -9.19 8.42
CA ARG A 60 -9.23 -8.84 9.83
C ARG A 60 -9.36 -7.33 10.03
N ALA A 61 -8.47 -6.54 9.41
CA ALA A 61 -8.53 -5.08 9.49
C ALA A 61 -9.80 -4.55 8.82
N TYR A 62 -10.14 -5.07 7.64
CA TYR A 62 -11.38 -4.74 6.92
C TYR A 62 -12.62 -5.05 7.77
N GLN A 63 -12.73 -6.27 8.32
CA GLN A 63 -13.86 -6.66 9.15
C GLN A 63 -14.01 -5.79 10.39
N ALA A 64 -12.89 -5.41 11.03
CA ALA A 64 -12.91 -4.49 12.17
C ALA A 64 -13.44 -3.10 11.80
N LEU A 65 -13.01 -2.54 10.67
CA LEU A 65 -13.48 -1.23 10.18
C LEU A 65 -14.96 -1.26 9.80
N ILE A 66 -15.43 -2.34 9.18
CA ILE A 66 -16.85 -2.53 8.89
C ILE A 66 -17.66 -2.59 10.19
N ALA A 67 -17.26 -3.42 11.15
CA ALA A 67 -17.93 -3.54 12.44
C ALA A 67 -17.98 -2.20 13.20
N GLU A 68 -16.87 -1.46 13.26
CA GLU A 68 -16.81 -0.14 13.86
C GLU A 68 -17.79 0.84 13.18
N SER A 69 -17.86 0.79 11.85
CA SER A 69 -18.77 1.65 11.10
C SER A 69 -20.25 1.31 11.30
N MET A 70 -20.60 0.03 11.48
CA MET A 70 -21.96 -0.40 11.82
C MET A 70 -22.37 0.11 13.21
N ILE A 71 -21.44 0.12 14.17
CA ILE A 71 -21.68 0.66 15.52
C ILE A 71 -21.94 2.18 15.44
N LYS A 72 -21.15 2.91 14.65
CA LYS A 72 -21.25 4.38 14.55
C LYS A 72 -22.42 4.88 13.69
N ALA A 73 -22.76 4.18 12.61
CA ALA A 73 -23.72 4.65 11.61
C ALA A 73 -25.04 3.84 11.57
N GLY A 74 -25.19 2.81 12.41
CA GLY A 74 -26.33 1.90 12.40
C GLY A 74 -26.19 0.77 11.35
N PRO A 75 -27.14 -0.19 11.31
CA PRO A 75 -27.04 -1.45 10.55
C PRO A 75 -27.13 -1.31 9.01
N GLN A 76 -26.91 -0.13 8.45
CA GLN A 76 -27.06 0.15 7.00
C GLN A 76 -25.87 -0.27 6.14
N ARG A 77 -24.71 -0.61 6.72
CA ARG A 77 -23.56 -1.08 5.94
C ARG A 77 -23.61 -2.59 5.74
N LYS A 78 -23.76 -3.03 4.50
CA LYS A 78 -23.74 -4.45 4.10
C LYS A 78 -22.32 -4.95 3.83
N SER A 79 -22.16 -6.28 3.77
CA SER A 79 -20.98 -6.93 3.17
C SER A 79 -20.71 -6.34 1.77
N GLY A 80 -19.44 -6.19 1.37
CA GLY A 80 -19.05 -5.45 0.15
C GLY A 80 -18.93 -3.92 0.31
N SER A 81 -19.11 -3.38 1.52
CA SER A 81 -18.89 -1.94 1.73
C SER A 81 -17.42 -1.56 1.58
N THR A 82 -17.15 -0.55 0.75
CA THR A 82 -15.81 0.00 0.57
C THR A 82 -15.28 0.67 1.83
N VAL A 83 -14.02 0.39 2.21
CA VAL A 83 -13.32 1.09 3.31
C VAL A 83 -12.11 1.89 2.79
N PRO A 84 -11.77 3.02 3.40
CA PRO A 84 -10.56 3.77 3.04
C PRO A 84 -9.29 2.97 3.34
N LEU A 85 -8.39 2.88 2.36
CA LEU A 85 -7.19 2.07 2.47
C LEU A 85 -6.19 2.62 3.51
N VAL A 86 -6.18 3.94 3.76
CA VAL A 86 -5.42 4.54 4.86
C VAL A 86 -5.85 4.04 6.23
N GLN A 87 -7.14 3.79 6.45
CA GLN A 87 -7.62 3.29 7.76
C GLN A 87 -7.18 1.84 7.97
N VAL A 88 -7.14 1.06 6.89
CA VAL A 88 -6.57 -0.30 6.91
C VAL A 88 -5.09 -0.24 7.28
N PHE A 89 -4.33 0.67 6.65
CA PHE A 89 -2.92 0.91 6.98
C PHE A 89 -2.73 1.30 8.44
N GLU A 90 -3.50 2.26 8.95
CA GLU A 90 -3.41 2.74 10.34
C GLU A 90 -3.62 1.59 11.33
N LEU A 91 -4.63 0.76 11.11
CA LEU A 91 -4.92 -0.40 11.97
C LEU A 91 -3.79 -1.45 11.92
N LEU A 92 -3.23 -1.74 10.74
CA LEU A 92 -2.13 -2.69 10.59
C LEU A 92 -0.81 -2.17 11.14
N SER A 93 -0.52 -0.88 10.94
CA SER A 93 0.72 -0.24 11.41
C SER A 93 0.80 -0.18 12.94
N LEU A 94 -0.33 0.04 13.63
CA LEU A 94 -0.40 -0.01 15.09
C LEU A 94 -0.02 -1.38 15.67
N ARG A 95 -0.35 -2.48 14.97
CA ARG A 95 -0.06 -3.84 15.43
C ARG A 95 1.31 -4.36 15.02
N LEU A 96 1.82 -3.92 13.86
CA LEU A 96 2.98 -4.54 13.21
C LEU A 96 4.18 -3.59 13.04
N GLY A 97 4.09 -2.33 13.47
CA GLY A 97 5.17 -1.34 13.26
C GLY A 97 5.43 -1.05 11.78
N TYR A 98 4.40 -1.25 10.96
CA TYR A 98 4.50 -1.39 9.52
C TYR A 98 4.54 -0.02 8.84
N SER A 99 5.54 0.25 8.00
CA SER A 99 5.66 1.56 7.32
C SER A 99 4.72 1.66 6.12
N LEU A 100 4.30 2.89 5.78
CA LEU A 100 3.42 3.12 4.62
C LEU A 100 4.04 2.65 3.30
N ASN A 101 5.37 2.82 3.14
CA ASN A 101 6.09 2.35 1.96
C ASN A 101 6.10 0.82 1.86
N GLN A 102 6.29 0.13 2.99
CA GLN A 102 6.24 -1.32 3.04
C GLN A 102 4.81 -1.83 2.77
N PHE A 103 3.80 -1.18 3.33
CA PHE A 103 2.40 -1.51 3.05
C PHE A 103 2.06 -1.35 1.56
N ALA A 104 2.45 -0.23 0.94
CA ALA A 104 2.26 0.00 -0.49
C ALA A 104 2.98 -1.06 -1.34
N PHE A 105 4.20 -1.41 -0.96
CA PHE A 105 4.98 -2.46 -1.62
C PHE A 105 4.33 -3.83 -1.48
N ASP A 106 3.73 -4.15 -0.33
CA ASP A 106 3.12 -5.46 -0.08
C ASP A 106 1.76 -5.59 -0.74
N ILE A 107 1.03 -4.48 -0.93
CA ILE A 107 -0.13 -4.45 -1.83
C ILE A 107 0.31 -4.72 -3.27
N TYR A 108 1.42 -4.13 -3.73
CA TYR A 108 1.95 -4.44 -5.06
C TYR A 108 2.34 -5.92 -5.18
N ARG A 109 3.04 -6.48 -4.17
CA ARG A 109 3.42 -7.89 -4.13
C ARG A 109 2.18 -8.80 -4.16
N LEU A 110 1.13 -8.46 -3.40
CA LEU A 110 -0.14 -9.17 -3.39
C LEU A 110 -0.86 -9.09 -4.74
N ARG A 111 -0.93 -7.91 -5.36
CA ARG A 111 -1.57 -7.76 -6.68
C ARG A 111 -0.82 -8.48 -7.77
N SER A 112 0.49 -8.67 -7.62
CA SER A 112 1.30 -9.48 -8.54
C SER A 112 1.20 -10.98 -8.25
N HIS A 113 0.60 -11.37 -7.12
CA HIS A 113 0.41 -12.78 -6.75
C HIS A 113 -0.75 -13.39 -7.57
N PRO A 114 -0.61 -14.65 -8.04
CA PRO A 114 -1.62 -15.29 -8.89
C PRO A 114 -2.94 -15.55 -8.16
N ASP A 115 -2.86 -15.87 -6.87
CA ASP A 115 -4.04 -16.03 -6.02
C ASP A 115 -4.22 -14.78 -5.14
N ARG A 116 -5.32 -14.07 -5.36
CA ARG A 116 -5.74 -12.90 -4.57
C ARG A 116 -6.94 -13.22 -3.68
N SER A 117 -7.15 -14.50 -3.41
CA SER A 117 -8.21 -14.96 -2.54
C SER A 117 -7.63 -15.52 -1.24
N TYR A 118 -8.36 -15.33 -0.15
CA TYR A 118 -8.01 -15.94 1.13
C TYR A 118 -9.27 -16.36 1.86
N GLY A 119 -9.39 -17.66 2.17
CA GLY A 119 -10.54 -18.20 2.90
C GLY A 119 -11.87 -17.94 2.21
N GLY A 120 -11.89 -17.97 0.88
CA GLY A 120 -13.08 -17.67 0.07
C GLY A 120 -13.41 -16.18 -0.05
N TYR A 121 -12.52 -15.28 0.34
CA TYR A 121 -12.69 -13.83 0.12
C TYR A 121 -11.75 -13.31 -0.95
N GLN A 122 -12.22 -12.41 -1.81
CA GLN A 122 -11.43 -11.71 -2.82
C GLN A 122 -11.28 -10.24 -2.44
N PHE A 123 -10.07 -9.72 -2.64
CA PHE A 123 -9.72 -8.33 -2.34
C PHE A 123 -9.78 -7.47 -3.60
N ILE A 124 -10.57 -6.41 -3.57
CA ILE A 124 -10.72 -5.44 -4.66
C ILE A 124 -10.16 -4.11 -4.18
N PHE A 125 -9.20 -3.56 -4.92
CA PHE A 125 -8.59 -2.27 -4.61
C PHE A 125 -9.12 -1.21 -5.57
N GLY A 126 -9.75 -0.17 -5.01
CA GLY A 126 -10.29 0.95 -5.79
C GLY A 126 -9.31 2.11 -5.89
N SER A 127 -9.34 2.81 -7.02
CA SER A 127 -8.60 4.06 -7.20
C SER A 127 -9.18 5.18 -6.33
N GLY A 128 -8.32 6.02 -5.75
CA GLY A 128 -8.74 7.20 -4.98
C GLY A 128 -8.08 8.47 -5.50
N ARG A 129 -8.72 9.62 -5.32
CA ARG A 129 -8.18 10.94 -5.71
C ARG A 129 -7.79 11.82 -4.52
N ASP A 130 -7.80 11.31 -3.28
CA ASP A 130 -7.86 12.16 -2.09
C ASP A 130 -6.99 11.75 -0.88
N ARG A 131 -6.97 12.63 0.14
CA ARG A 131 -6.36 12.41 1.47
C ARG A 131 -6.79 11.06 2.04
N GLY A 132 -5.86 10.11 2.10
CA GLY A 132 -6.14 8.73 2.53
C GLY A 132 -5.87 7.66 1.48
N SER A 133 -5.29 8.05 0.35
CA SER A 133 -4.84 7.11 -0.68
C SER A 133 -3.41 6.61 -0.42
N VAL A 134 -3.16 5.36 -0.77
CA VAL A 134 -1.84 4.73 -0.79
C VAL A 134 -1.28 4.84 -2.20
N VAL A 135 -0.08 5.40 -2.31
CA VAL A 135 0.61 5.55 -3.60
C VAL A 135 1.50 4.33 -3.80
N ILE A 136 1.23 3.59 -4.87
CA ILE A 136 2.08 2.51 -5.35
C ILE A 136 2.85 3.04 -6.54
N THR A 137 4.18 3.05 -6.46
CA THR A 137 5.02 3.18 -7.65
C THR A 137 5.02 1.82 -8.33
N LEU A 138 4.93 1.72 -9.66
CA LEU A 138 5.00 0.48 -10.46
C LEU A 138 6.35 0.36 -11.20
N PRO A 139 6.74 -0.84 -11.69
CA PRO A 139 7.88 -0.98 -12.60
C PRO A 139 7.80 0.03 -13.76
N GLY A 140 8.91 0.71 -14.06
CA GLY A 140 8.92 1.82 -15.02
C GLY A 140 8.55 3.20 -14.44
N GLY A 141 8.26 3.30 -13.13
CA GLY A 141 8.12 4.58 -12.42
C GLY A 141 6.72 5.21 -12.51
N GLN A 142 5.75 4.51 -13.12
CA GLN A 142 4.35 4.91 -13.11
C GLN A 142 3.78 4.91 -11.68
N LYS A 143 2.80 5.76 -11.40
CA LYS A 143 2.12 5.83 -10.10
C LYS A 143 0.69 5.33 -10.23
N GLU A 144 0.29 4.52 -9.27
CA GLU A 144 -1.10 4.17 -9.03
C GLU A 144 -1.50 4.66 -7.65
N VAL A 145 -2.70 5.24 -7.56
CA VAL A 145 -3.22 5.81 -6.32
C VAL A 145 -4.43 4.99 -5.91
N LEU A 146 -4.25 4.17 -4.87
CA LEU A 146 -5.30 3.32 -4.33
C LEU A 146 -5.97 4.02 -3.15
N GLY A 147 -7.26 4.26 -3.25
CA GLY A 147 -8.03 4.94 -2.20
C GLY A 147 -8.73 3.99 -1.25
N SER A 148 -9.08 2.80 -1.73
CA SER A 148 -10.01 1.96 -1.02
C SER A 148 -9.75 0.46 -1.15
N LEU A 149 -10.33 -0.27 -0.20
CA LEU A 149 -10.40 -1.71 -0.16
C LEU A 149 -11.85 -2.14 -0.07
N GLU A 150 -12.23 -3.12 -0.87
CA GLU A 150 -13.45 -3.89 -0.74
C GLU A 150 -13.09 -5.36 -0.65
N VAL A 151 -13.86 -6.11 0.14
CA VAL A 151 -13.69 -7.55 0.27
C VAL A 151 -15.03 -8.22 0.00
N ILE A 152 -15.05 -9.06 -1.01
CA ILE A 152 -16.21 -9.84 -1.44
C ILE A 152 -16.00 -11.31 -1.08
N LYS A 153 -17.07 -12.04 -0.76
CA LYS A 153 -17.00 -13.48 -0.56
C LYS A 153 -17.21 -14.14 -1.92
N GLY A 154 -16.27 -14.98 -2.35
CA GLY A 154 -16.38 -15.79 -3.55
C GLY A 154 -17.58 -16.71 -3.43
N GLY A 155 -18.66 -16.33 -4.11
CA GLY A 155 -20.00 -16.91 -3.98
C GLY A 155 -21.14 -15.91 -4.18
N ASP A 156 -20.91 -14.60 -4.01
CA ASP A 156 -21.94 -13.55 -4.16
C ASP A 156 -21.98 -12.90 -5.57
N GLN A 157 -21.43 -13.57 -6.59
CA GLN A 157 -21.73 -13.23 -7.99
C GLN A 157 -22.85 -14.16 -8.46
N ASP A 158 -24.08 -13.84 -8.08
CA ASP A 158 -25.34 -14.15 -8.75
C ASP A 158 -26.50 -13.84 -7.80
N GLU A 159 -26.99 -12.60 -7.84
CA GLU A 159 -28.40 -12.23 -7.62
C GLU A 159 -28.67 -10.78 -8.05
#